data_AF-A0A7W8MUL0-F1
#
_entry.id   AF-A0A7W8MUL0-F1
#
_cell.length_a   1.000
_cell.length_b   1.000
_cell.length_c   1.000
_cell.angle_alpha   90.00
_cell.angle_beta   90.00
_cell.angle_gamma   90.00
#
_symmetry.space_group_name_H-M   'P 1'
#
loop_
_entity.id
_entity.type
_entity.pdbx_description
1 polymer ?
#
loop_
_entity_poly.entity_id
_entity_poly.type
_entity_poly.pdbx_seq_one_letter_code
_entity_poly.pdbx_strand_id
1 'polypeptide(L)'
;MEKPSFAVPIRGITKKGARLLQPIQLTIGHTGTDAMLVVRADHEEVDRRVLSTGTHTFSVYVDPVETATQVRLDYEIAGKSDSADVRVEPVRKVEIFILPHSHHDLGFTDLQSNIEAKQMTNISKGIALARATANYPQGARFIWNLEVLWGADLFLRTKTESEREELISAV
;
A
#
# COMPACT_ATOMS: atom_id res chain seq x y z
N MET A 1 -15.03 -10.17 30.25
CA MET A 1 -14.48 -9.54 29.03
C MET A 1 -13.02 -9.94 28.96
N GLU A 2 -12.61 -10.60 27.87
CA GLU A 2 -11.22 -10.96 27.64
C GLU A 2 -10.37 -9.69 27.45
N LYS A 3 -9.21 -9.60 28.11
CA LYS A 3 -8.28 -8.48 27.93
C LYS A 3 -7.83 -8.51 26.45
N PRO A 4 -7.96 -7.43 25.68
CA PRO A 4 -7.43 -7.41 24.32
C PRO A 4 -5.92 -7.68 24.36
N SER A 5 -5.46 -8.62 23.53
CA SER A 5 -4.05 -8.96 23.38
C SER A 5 -3.26 -7.69 23.00
N PHE A 6 -2.07 -7.51 23.58
CA PHE A 6 -1.16 -6.44 23.17
C PHE A 6 -0.56 -6.68 21.78
N ALA A 7 -0.74 -7.87 21.22
CA ALA A 7 -0.18 -8.30 19.94
C ALA A 7 -1.27 -8.76 18.97
N VAL A 8 -1.24 -8.24 17.74
CA VAL A 8 -2.18 -8.53 16.65
C VAL A 8 -1.39 -8.93 15.40
N PRO A 9 -1.61 -10.11 14.80
CA PRO A 9 -0.91 -10.52 13.60
C PRO A 9 -1.43 -9.72 12.40
N ILE A 10 -0.52 -9.22 11.56
CA ILE A 10 -0.88 -8.65 10.27
C ILE A 10 -0.68 -9.73 9.21
N ARG A 11 -1.76 -10.09 8.52
CA ARG A 11 -1.71 -11.05 7.40
C ARG A 11 -1.17 -10.36 6.14
N GLY A 12 0.09 -10.00 6.17
CA GLY A 12 0.81 -9.32 5.09
C GLY A 12 2.30 -9.65 5.15
N ILE A 13 3.00 -9.40 4.03
CA ILE A 13 4.44 -9.54 3.94
C ILE A 13 5.04 -8.14 3.79
N THR A 14 6.08 -7.84 4.57
CA THR A 14 6.93 -6.68 4.36
C THR A 14 8.29 -7.11 3.85
N LYS A 15 8.95 -6.24 3.07
CA LYS A 15 10.33 -6.44 2.64
C LYS A 15 11.24 -5.55 3.49
N LYS A 16 12.16 -6.16 4.23
CA LYS A 16 13.22 -5.46 4.97
C LYS A 16 14.57 -5.90 4.43
N GLY A 17 15.23 -5.02 3.67
CA GLY A 17 16.43 -5.36 2.91
C GLY A 17 16.12 -6.46 1.89
N ALA A 18 16.84 -7.59 1.97
CA ALA A 18 16.60 -8.76 1.13
C ALA A 18 15.57 -9.75 1.71
N ARG A 19 15.17 -9.61 2.98
CA ARG A 19 14.27 -10.56 3.66
C ARG A 19 12.81 -10.16 3.50
N LEU A 20 11.95 -11.16 3.33
CA LEU A 20 10.50 -11.06 3.46
C LEU A 20 10.12 -11.47 4.87
N LEU A 21 9.27 -10.71 5.54
CA LEU A 21 8.89 -10.94 6.94
C LEU A 21 7.39 -10.70 7.13
N GLN A 22 6.78 -11.39 8.10
CA GLN A 22 5.41 -11.11 8.53
C GLN A 22 5.42 -10.16 9.74
N PRO A 23 4.65 -9.06 9.70
CA PRO A 23 4.54 -8.17 10.83
C PRO A 23 3.55 -8.69 11.87
N ILE A 24 3.91 -8.53 13.14
CA ILE A 24 2.96 -8.57 14.27
C ILE A 24 2.95 -7.17 14.87
N GLN A 25 1.78 -6.54 14.90
CA GLN A 25 1.60 -5.22 15.49
C GLN A 25 1.45 -5.35 17.01
N LEU A 26 2.26 -4.58 17.74
CA LEU A 26 2.23 -4.49 19.18
C LEU A 26 1.70 -3.13 19.61
N THR A 27 0.90 -3.13 20.68
CA THR A 27 0.43 -1.93 21.37
C THR A 27 0.82 -2.06 22.84
N ILE A 28 1.86 -1.32 23.25
CA ILE A 28 2.44 -1.41 24.60
C ILE A 28 2.34 -0.05 25.28
N GLY A 29 1.76 -0.03 26.48
CA GLY A 29 1.74 1.13 27.36
C GLY A 29 2.95 1.14 28.30
N HIS A 30 3.64 2.27 28.41
CA HIS A 30 4.72 2.50 29.36
C HIS A 30 4.45 3.76 30.20
N THR A 31 4.84 3.74 31.46
CA THR A 31 4.71 4.88 32.38
C THR A 31 5.95 4.93 33.27
N GLY A 32 6.54 6.13 33.40
CA GLY A 32 7.77 6.37 34.14
C GLY A 32 8.84 7.03 33.27
N THR A 33 10.11 6.88 33.67
CA THR A 33 11.23 7.33 32.85
C THR A 33 11.38 6.44 31.62
N ASP A 34 12.06 6.96 30.60
CA ASP A 34 12.42 6.19 29.41
C ASP A 34 13.08 4.87 29.80
N ALA A 35 12.62 3.77 29.22
CA ALA A 35 13.07 2.44 29.56
C ALA A 35 13.30 1.59 28.32
N MET A 36 14.28 0.68 28.40
CA MET A 36 14.53 -0.29 27.34
C MET A 36 13.41 -1.33 27.31
N LEU A 37 12.75 -1.44 26.17
CA LEU A 37 11.90 -2.56 25.80
C LEU A 37 12.74 -3.61 25.05
N VAL A 38 12.57 -4.86 25.42
CA VAL A 38 13.03 -6.03 24.66
C VAL A 38 11.80 -6.86 24.29
N VAL A 39 11.66 -7.21 23.02
CA VAL A 39 10.60 -8.10 22.54
C VAL A 39 11.23 -9.38 21.98
N ARG A 40 10.68 -10.53 22.35
CA ARG A 40 11.09 -11.83 21.82
C ARG A 40 9.93 -12.54 21.15
N ALA A 41 10.25 -13.27 20.08
CA ALA A 41 9.36 -14.21 19.42
C ALA A 41 9.99 -15.59 19.53
N ASP A 42 9.25 -16.56 20.08
CA ASP A 42 9.72 -17.93 20.30
C ASP A 42 11.11 -17.98 20.98
N HIS A 43 11.28 -17.13 22.00
CA HIS A 43 12.50 -16.95 22.81
C HIS A 43 13.68 -16.23 22.11
N GLU A 44 13.55 -15.85 20.84
CA GLU A 44 14.57 -15.05 20.14
C GLU A 44 14.23 -13.56 20.19
N GLU A 45 15.22 -12.72 20.50
CA GLU A 45 15.04 -11.26 20.46
C GLU A 45 14.81 -10.79 19.03
N VAL A 46 13.62 -10.23 18.77
CA VAL A 46 13.22 -9.71 17.46
C VAL A 46 13.21 -8.19 17.39
N ASP A 47 13.21 -7.52 18.55
CA ASP A 47 13.22 -6.07 18.63
C ASP A 47 13.75 -5.57 19.99
N ARG A 48 14.46 -4.44 19.95
CA ARG A 48 14.96 -3.73 21.12
C ARG A 48 14.86 -2.23 20.87
N ARG A 49 14.20 -1.50 21.76
CA ARG A 49 14.03 -0.05 21.63
C ARG A 49 13.80 0.62 22.98
N VAL A 50 14.07 1.91 23.06
CA VAL A 50 13.68 2.71 24.23
C VAL A 50 12.27 3.22 24.03
N LEU A 51 11.40 3.04 25.03
CA LEU A 51 10.07 3.65 25.06
C LEU A 51 10.04 4.75 26.12
N SER A 52 9.51 5.92 25.73
CA SER A 52 9.12 6.98 26.66
C SER A 52 7.76 6.69 27.30
N THR A 53 7.35 7.50 28.28
CA THR A 53 5.96 7.41 28.80
C THR A 53 4.95 7.61 27.67
N GLY A 54 3.93 6.75 27.62
CA GLY A 54 2.85 6.78 26.62
C GLY A 54 2.45 5.40 26.14
N THR A 55 1.50 5.36 25.21
CA THR A 55 1.10 4.14 24.48
C THR A 55 1.80 4.12 23.13
N HIS A 56 2.53 3.05 22.84
CA HIS A 56 3.32 2.89 21.63
C HIS A 56 2.75 1.79 20.76
N THR A 57 2.54 2.09 19.48
CA THR A 57 2.11 1.11 18.48
C THR A 57 3.20 0.94 17.44
N PHE A 58 3.69 -0.28 17.24
CA PHE A 58 4.74 -0.58 16.26
C PHE A 58 4.70 -2.05 15.84
N SER A 59 5.42 -2.42 14.78
CA SER A 59 5.52 -3.81 14.35
C SER A 59 6.84 -4.44 14.76
N VAL A 60 6.76 -5.69 15.21
CA VAL A 60 7.88 -6.64 15.20
C VAL A 60 7.69 -7.63 14.05
N TYR A 61 8.73 -8.38 13.73
CA TYR A 61 8.78 -9.13 12.48
C TYR A 61 9.23 -10.57 12.75
N VAL A 62 8.50 -11.51 12.17
CA VAL A 62 8.80 -12.94 12.20
C VAL A 62 8.98 -13.44 10.77
N ASP A 63 9.59 -14.62 10.62
CA ASP A 63 9.68 -15.25 9.31
C ASP A 63 8.29 -15.61 8.76
N PRO A 64 8.09 -15.55 7.43
CA PRO A 64 6.82 -15.92 6.83
C PRO A 64 6.47 -17.39 7.07
N VAL A 65 5.23 -17.66 7.42
CA VAL A 65 4.72 -19.02 7.66
C VAL A 65 4.00 -19.55 6.43
N GLU A 66 4.15 -20.85 6.16
CA GLU A 66 3.43 -21.55 5.08
C GLU A 66 2.12 -22.19 5.57
N THR A 67 2.05 -22.50 6.86
CA THR A 67 0.87 -23.02 7.55
C THR A 67 0.57 -22.17 8.77
N ALA A 68 -0.70 -22.15 9.21
CA ALA A 68 -1.08 -21.41 10.41
C ALA A 68 -0.23 -21.88 11.60
N THR A 69 0.49 -20.95 12.23
CA THR A 69 1.50 -21.24 13.25
C THR A 69 1.25 -20.37 14.48
N GLN A 70 1.41 -20.94 15.67
CA GLN A 70 1.35 -20.19 16.92
C GLN A 70 2.74 -19.65 17.23
N VAL A 71 2.86 -18.33 17.38
CA VAL A 71 4.10 -17.65 17.78
C VAL A 71 3.93 -17.12 19.19
N ARG A 72 4.83 -17.46 20.10
CA ARG A 72 4.88 -16.91 21.45
C ARG A 72 5.58 -15.55 21.39
N LEU A 73 4.88 -14.49 21.73
CA LEU A 73 5.50 -13.19 21.96
C LEU A 73 5.62 -12.89 23.45
N ASP A 74 6.80 -12.43 23.85
CA ASP A 74 7.04 -11.84 25.16
C ASP A 74 7.70 -10.47 25.00
N TYR A 75 7.42 -9.58 25.94
CA TYR A 75 8.19 -8.36 26.09
C TYR A 75 8.59 -8.12 27.54
N GLU A 76 9.66 -7.36 27.71
CA GLU A 76 10.14 -6.89 29.00
C GLU A 76 10.47 -5.40 28.91
N ILE A 77 9.97 -4.61 29.86
CA ILE A 77 10.28 -3.18 30.00
C ILE A 77 10.20 -2.75 31.46
N ALA A 78 11.26 -2.12 31.97
CA ALA A 78 11.32 -1.60 33.34
C ALA A 78 10.89 -2.63 34.43
N GLY A 79 11.28 -3.90 34.28
CA GLY A 79 10.93 -4.98 35.20
C GLY A 79 9.49 -5.50 35.09
N LYS A 80 8.69 -4.97 34.15
CA LYS A 80 7.36 -5.50 33.78
C LYS A 80 7.49 -6.36 32.54
N SER A 81 6.73 -7.44 32.49
CA SER A 81 6.64 -8.31 31.33
C SER A 81 5.20 -8.74 31.08
N ASP A 82 4.84 -8.95 29.83
CA ASP A 82 3.60 -9.61 29.41
C ASP A 82 3.92 -10.57 28.26
N SER A 83 3.04 -11.55 28.02
CA SER A 83 3.22 -12.51 26.93
C SER A 83 1.89 -12.88 26.28
N ALA A 84 1.91 -13.13 24.98
CA ALA A 84 0.74 -13.49 24.20
C ALA A 84 1.09 -14.56 23.17
N ASP A 85 0.19 -15.53 23.01
CA ASP A 85 0.25 -16.47 21.91
C ASP A 85 -0.48 -15.85 20.71
N VAL A 86 0.25 -15.60 19.62
CA VAL A 86 -0.30 -15.02 18.39
C VAL A 86 -0.39 -16.05 17.28
N ARG A 87 -1.59 -16.26 16.73
CA ARG A 87 -1.80 -17.15 15.59
C ARG A 87 -1.46 -16.41 14.29
N VAL A 88 -0.32 -16.74 13.70
CA VAL A 88 0.13 -16.18 12.42
C VAL A 88 -0.37 -17.07 11.28
N GLU A 89 -1.09 -16.45 10.34
CA GLU A 89 -1.66 -17.14 9.17
C GLU A 89 -0.76 -16.93 7.94
N PRO A 90 -0.65 -17.93 7.03
CA PRO A 90 0.07 -17.77 5.78
C PRO A 90 -0.56 -16.65 4.93
N VAL A 91 0.28 -15.88 4.28
CA VAL A 91 -0.15 -14.76 3.43
C VAL A 91 -0.40 -15.25 2.02
N ARG A 92 -1.65 -15.11 1.55
CA ARG A 92 -1.96 -15.34 0.14
C ARG A 92 -1.29 -14.26 -0.70
N LYS A 93 -0.43 -14.67 -1.64
CA LYS A 93 0.13 -13.77 -2.65
C LYS A 93 -0.97 -13.43 -3.65
N VAL A 94 -1.22 -12.14 -3.84
CA VAL A 94 -2.17 -11.62 -4.83
C VAL A 94 -1.43 -10.67 -5.76
N GLU A 95 -1.67 -10.81 -7.05
CA GLU A 95 -1.24 -9.83 -8.05
C GLU A 95 -2.43 -8.94 -8.37
N ILE A 96 -2.23 -7.63 -8.29
CA ILE A 96 -3.28 -6.64 -8.50
C ILE A 96 -2.90 -5.83 -9.75
N PHE A 97 -3.75 -5.90 -10.76
CA PHE A 97 -3.66 -5.06 -11.94
C PHE A 97 -4.54 -3.82 -11.72
N ILE A 98 -3.96 -2.64 -11.86
CA ILE A 98 -4.68 -1.37 -11.79
C ILE A 98 -4.80 -0.83 -13.21
N LEU A 99 -6.03 -0.61 -13.68
CA LEU A 99 -6.33 -0.04 -15.00
C LEU A 99 -7.01 1.34 -14.86
N PRO A 100 -6.23 2.43 -14.82
CA PRO A 100 -6.79 3.78 -14.88
C PRO A 100 -7.49 4.02 -16.22
N HIS A 101 -8.74 4.44 -16.18
CA HIS A 101 -9.53 4.91 -17.33
C HIS A 101 -10.58 5.93 -16.87
N SER A 102 -11.18 6.66 -17.81
CA SER A 102 -12.41 7.43 -17.57
C SER A 102 -13.55 6.79 -18.34
N HIS A 103 -14.65 6.50 -17.63
CA HIS A 103 -15.86 5.98 -18.25
C HIS A 103 -16.45 6.98 -19.26
N HIS A 104 -17.06 6.46 -20.31
CA HIS A 104 -17.42 7.20 -21.52
C HIS A 104 -18.93 7.23 -21.79
N ASP A 105 -19.64 8.10 -21.08
CA ASP A 105 -21.08 8.32 -21.27
C ASP A 105 -21.38 9.67 -21.95
N LEU A 106 -21.44 9.69 -23.28
CA LEU A 106 -21.79 10.89 -24.05
C LEU A 106 -23.29 11.18 -23.99
N GLY A 107 -23.66 12.29 -23.36
CA GLY A 107 -25.05 12.78 -23.36
C GLY A 107 -25.96 12.16 -22.29
N PHE A 108 -25.41 11.45 -21.31
CA PHE A 108 -26.19 10.88 -20.21
C PHE A 108 -26.48 11.94 -19.12
N THR A 109 -25.44 12.49 -18.48
CA THR A 109 -25.58 13.41 -17.33
C THR A 109 -25.35 14.88 -17.67
N ASP A 110 -24.92 15.20 -18.88
CA ASP A 110 -24.52 16.55 -19.29
C ASP A 110 -24.64 16.69 -20.82
N LEU A 111 -24.54 17.92 -21.32
CA LEU A 111 -24.48 18.18 -22.76
C LEU A 111 -23.29 17.45 -23.37
N GLN A 112 -23.50 16.90 -24.57
CA GLN A 112 -22.46 16.15 -25.29
C GLN A 112 -21.16 16.96 -25.38
N SER A 113 -21.24 18.22 -25.85
CA SER A 113 -20.10 19.14 -25.97
C SER A 113 -19.29 19.31 -24.67
N ASN A 114 -19.96 19.35 -23.52
CA ASN A 114 -19.30 19.44 -22.21
C ASN A 114 -18.54 18.15 -21.91
N ILE A 115 -19.12 16.98 -22.23
CA ILE A 115 -18.47 15.68 -22.07
C ILE A 115 -17.29 15.55 -23.04
N GLU A 116 -17.40 16.00 -24.29
CA GLU A 116 -16.28 15.97 -25.24
C GLU A 116 -15.07 16.71 -24.69
N ALA A 117 -15.26 17.94 -24.20
CA ALA A 117 -14.20 18.75 -23.60
C ALA A 117 -13.56 18.07 -22.38
N LYS A 118 -14.36 17.42 -21.54
CA LYS A 118 -13.88 16.62 -20.38
C LYS A 118 -13.05 15.42 -20.84
N GLN A 119 -13.53 14.67 -21.82
CA GLN A 119 -12.82 13.49 -22.36
C GLN A 119 -11.49 13.90 -23.00
N MET A 120 -11.45 15.00 -23.77
CA MET A 120 -10.20 15.53 -24.33
C MET A 120 -9.22 15.93 -23.23
N THR A 121 -9.71 16.56 -22.17
CA THR A 121 -8.89 16.94 -21.01
C THR A 121 -8.33 15.71 -20.28
N ASN A 122 -9.12 14.63 -20.16
CA ASN A 122 -8.66 13.39 -19.53
C ASN A 122 -7.52 12.75 -20.32
N ILE A 123 -7.58 12.76 -21.65
CA ILE A 123 -6.49 12.27 -22.51
C ILE A 123 -5.21 13.08 -22.25
N SER A 124 -5.27 14.40 -22.31
CA SER A 124 -4.11 15.26 -22.04
C SER A 124 -3.52 15.04 -20.64
N LYS A 125 -4.38 14.88 -19.62
CA LYS A 125 -3.95 14.55 -18.25
C LYS A 125 -3.31 13.17 -18.17
N GLY A 126 -3.87 12.17 -18.86
CA GLY A 126 -3.31 10.82 -18.91
C GLY A 126 -1.91 10.81 -19.50
N ILE A 127 -1.69 11.52 -20.60
CA ILE A 127 -0.37 11.70 -21.21
C ILE A 127 0.60 12.41 -20.25
N ALA A 128 0.15 13.48 -19.59
CA ALA A 128 0.99 14.20 -18.63
C ALA A 128 1.41 13.32 -17.44
N LEU A 129 0.50 12.50 -16.90
CA LEU A 129 0.79 11.55 -15.83
C LEU A 129 1.74 10.42 -16.29
N ALA A 130 1.56 9.91 -17.51
CA ALA A 130 2.46 8.93 -18.10
C ALA A 130 3.89 9.48 -18.18
N ARG A 131 4.07 10.72 -18.65
CA ARG A 131 5.39 11.39 -18.67
C ARG A 131 5.96 11.58 -17.27
N ALA A 132 5.15 12.10 -16.34
CA ALA A 132 5.59 12.39 -14.97
C ALA A 132 6.07 11.14 -14.22
N THR A 133 5.54 9.97 -14.58
CA THR A 133 5.84 8.69 -13.94
C THR A 133 6.74 7.78 -14.78
N ALA A 134 7.26 8.24 -15.92
CA ALA A 134 8.05 7.40 -16.84
C ALA A 134 9.29 6.77 -16.19
N ASN A 135 9.93 7.50 -15.25
CA ASN A 135 11.12 7.05 -14.52
C ASN A 135 10.79 6.23 -13.26
N TYR A 136 9.51 5.97 -12.98
CA TYR A 136 9.12 5.13 -11.85
C TYR A 136 9.43 3.65 -12.16
N PRO A 137 9.53 2.79 -11.13
CA PRO A 137 9.58 1.33 -11.33
C PRO A 137 8.42 0.85 -12.21
N GLN A 138 8.63 -0.19 -13.01
CA GLN A 138 7.68 -0.66 -14.03
C GLN A 138 6.22 -0.76 -13.55
N GLY A 139 5.97 -1.31 -12.36
CA GLY A 139 4.61 -1.47 -11.80
C GLY A 139 4.02 -0.21 -11.14
N ALA A 140 4.76 0.90 -11.09
CA ALA A 140 4.33 2.17 -10.49
C ALA A 140 4.14 3.28 -11.55
N ARG A 141 4.36 2.98 -12.83
CA ARG A 141 4.13 3.93 -13.92
C ARG A 141 2.64 4.07 -14.19
N PHE A 142 2.20 5.28 -14.50
CA PHE A 142 0.83 5.53 -14.91
C PHE A 142 0.64 5.09 -16.36
N ILE A 143 -0.32 4.19 -16.58
CA ILE A 143 -0.72 3.71 -17.90
C ILE A 143 -2.20 4.04 -18.06
N TRP A 144 -2.51 5.00 -18.93
CA TRP A 144 -3.90 5.35 -19.24
C TRP A 144 -4.51 4.35 -20.20
N ASN A 145 -5.74 3.90 -19.91
CA ASN A 145 -6.51 3.05 -20.79
C ASN A 145 -7.68 3.86 -21.36
N LEU A 146 -7.71 4.00 -22.67
CA LEU A 146 -8.88 4.57 -23.35
C LEU A 146 -9.95 3.49 -23.45
N GLU A 147 -11.09 3.74 -22.82
CA GLU A 147 -12.21 2.79 -22.84
C GLU A 147 -12.75 2.57 -24.27
N VAL A 148 -12.83 3.63 -25.06
CA VAL A 148 -13.30 3.60 -26.45
C VAL A 148 -12.40 4.45 -27.35
N LEU A 149 -12.32 4.08 -28.63
CA LEU A 149 -11.49 4.78 -29.62
C LEU A 149 -12.04 6.14 -30.06
N TRP A 150 -13.33 6.40 -29.83
CA TRP A 150 -13.96 7.68 -30.21
C TRP A 150 -13.25 8.89 -29.60
N GLY A 151 -12.81 8.79 -28.34
CA GLY A 151 -12.09 9.89 -27.68
C GLY A 151 -10.74 10.17 -28.36
N ALA A 152 -10.03 9.13 -28.78
CA ALA A 152 -8.79 9.29 -29.54
C ALA A 152 -9.05 9.87 -30.94
N ASP A 153 -10.07 9.39 -31.66
CA ASP A 153 -10.43 9.91 -32.98
C ASP A 153 -10.81 11.40 -32.90
N LEU A 154 -11.65 11.79 -31.94
CA LEU A 154 -12.01 13.19 -31.76
C LEU A 154 -10.80 14.05 -31.38
N PHE A 155 -9.92 13.55 -30.50
CA PHE A 155 -8.69 14.24 -30.13
C PHE A 155 -7.81 14.47 -31.36
N LEU A 156 -7.59 13.43 -32.17
CA LEU A 156 -6.80 13.49 -33.38
C LEU A 156 -7.40 14.40 -34.46
N ARG A 157 -8.73 14.63 -34.47
CA ARG A 157 -9.37 15.54 -35.43
C ARG A 157 -9.32 17.00 -34.99
N THR A 158 -9.44 17.26 -33.69
CA THR A 158 -9.73 18.60 -33.14
C THR A 158 -8.52 19.30 -32.54
N LYS A 159 -7.51 18.55 -32.08
CA LYS A 159 -6.33 19.12 -31.40
C LYS A 159 -5.26 19.62 -32.36
N THR A 160 -4.31 20.38 -31.83
CA THR A 160 -3.15 20.90 -32.57
C THR A 160 -2.23 19.76 -33.03
N GLU A 161 -1.41 20.00 -34.05
CA GLU A 161 -0.45 19.01 -34.56
C GLU A 161 0.49 18.50 -33.45
N SER A 162 1.02 19.41 -32.63
CA SER A 162 1.84 19.07 -31.45
C SER A 162 1.11 18.14 -30.48
N GLU A 163 -0.15 18.45 -30.10
CA GLU A 163 -0.93 17.57 -29.22
C GLU A 163 -1.20 16.19 -29.85
N ARG A 164 -1.39 16.10 -31.17
CA ARG A 164 -1.58 14.82 -31.86
C ARG A 164 -0.32 13.96 -31.80
N GLU A 165 0.85 14.56 -32.06
CA GLU A 165 2.14 13.88 -31.93
C GLU A 165 2.38 13.40 -30.49
N GLU A 166 1.98 14.22 -29.51
CA GLU A 166 2.05 13.84 -28.10
C GLU A 166 1.22 12.59 -27.78
N LEU A 167 0.00 12.49 -28.33
CA LEU A 167 -0.84 11.30 -28.16
C LEU A 167 -0.22 10.09 -28.86
N ILE A 168 0.27 10.24 -30.11
CA ILE A 168 0.88 9.15 -30.88
C ILE A 168 2.14 8.62 -30.19
N SER A 169 2.96 9.51 -29.62
CA SER A 169 4.18 9.15 -28.88
C SER A 169 3.90 8.46 -27.54
N ALA A 170 2.69 8.64 -27.00
CA ALA A 170 2.28 8.07 -25.72
C ALA A 170 1.66 6.66 -25.82
N VAL A 171 1.45 6.14 -27.04
CA VAL A 171 0.91 4.81 -27.34
C VAL A 171 2.05 3.84 -27.65
#